data_AF-A0A5E7WND6-F1
#
_entry.id   AF-A0A5E7WND6-F1
#
_cell.length_a   1.000
_cell.length_b   1.000
_cell.length_c   1.000
_cell.angle_alpha   90.00
_cell.angle_beta   90.00
_cell.angle_gamma   90.00
#
_symmetry.space_group_name_H-M   'P 1'
#
loop_
_entity.id
_entity.type
_entity.pdbx_description
1 polymer ?
#
loop_
_entity_poly.entity_id
_entity_poly.type
_entity_poly.pdbx_seq_one_letter_code
_entity_poly.pdbx_strand_id
1 'polypeptide(L)'
;MLELVAAFICLTTLLTYVNFRFIGLPPTIGVMVTALMFSLLLQGLSFIGYPGLEERVQQLIGQIDFGDLLMNWMLSFLLFAGALHVNLNDLRSHRWPIGLLATFGVLIATAVIGSLAYYIFALVCAVVFRWLWPWPCRWVRSVTCC
;
A
#
# COMPACT_ATOMS: atom_id res chain seq x y z
N MET A 1 -21.92 2.77 12.94
CA MET A 1 -20.47 2.91 13.22
C MET A 1 -19.90 1.72 13.97
N LEU A 2 -20.40 1.39 15.18
CA LEU A 2 -19.90 0.23 15.96
C LEU A 2 -20.07 -1.12 15.22
N GLU A 3 -21.21 -1.36 14.58
CA GLU A 3 -21.45 -2.58 13.78
C GLU A 3 -20.43 -2.76 12.65
N LEU A 4 -20.06 -1.67 11.97
CA LEU A 4 -19.11 -1.71 10.87
C LEU A 4 -17.71 -2.04 11.40
N VAL A 5 -17.28 -1.35 12.47
CA VAL A 5 -15.99 -1.60 13.13
C VAL A 5 -15.92 -3.03 13.64
N ALA A 6 -16.99 -3.54 14.25
CA ALA A 6 -17.08 -4.92 14.72
C ALA A 6 -16.98 -5.92 13.55
N ALA A 7 -17.67 -5.67 12.44
CA ALA A 7 -17.57 -6.50 11.24
C ALA A 7 -16.13 -6.52 10.68
N PHE A 8 -15.46 -5.36 10.59
CA PHE A 8 -14.06 -5.28 10.16
C PHE A 8 -13.10 -5.98 11.12
N ILE A 9 -13.28 -5.86 12.44
CA ILE A 9 -12.47 -6.56 13.45
C ILE A 9 -12.69 -8.07 13.36
N CYS A 10 -13.93 -8.54 13.26
CA CYS A 10 -14.26 -9.95 13.07
C CYS A 10 -13.66 -10.51 11.78
N LEU A 11 -13.79 -9.77 10.67
CA LEU A 11 -13.21 -10.15 9.38
C LEU A 11 -11.69 -10.22 9.47
N THR A 12 -11.03 -9.19 10.02
CA THR A 12 -9.58 -9.14 10.21
C THR A 12 -9.09 -10.30 11.09
N THR A 13 -9.81 -10.59 12.18
CA THR A 13 -9.50 -11.71 13.08
C THR A 13 -9.68 -13.04 12.37
N LEU A 14 -10.72 -13.19 11.55
CA LEU A 14 -10.96 -14.39 10.74
C LEU A 14 -9.85 -14.61 9.69
N LEU A 15 -9.48 -13.56 8.94
CA LEU A 15 -8.36 -13.64 7.98
C LEU A 15 -7.04 -13.94 8.68
N THR A 16 -6.79 -13.33 9.85
CA THR A 16 -5.57 -13.57 10.65
C THR A 16 -5.54 -14.99 11.21
N TYR A 17 -6.68 -15.51 11.65
CA TYR A 17 -6.83 -16.88 12.15
C TYR A 17 -6.59 -17.91 11.04
N VAL A 18 -7.20 -17.71 9.86
CA VAL A 18 -6.97 -18.54 8.68
C VAL A 18 -5.49 -18.51 8.29
N ASN A 19 -4.87 -17.33 8.34
CA ASN A 19 -3.47 -17.18 8.03
C ASN A 19 -2.55 -17.95 9.01
N PHE A 20 -2.80 -17.83 10.31
CA PHE A 20 -2.04 -18.53 11.35
C PHE A 20 -2.20 -20.05 11.25
N ARG A 21 -3.38 -20.54 10.87
CA ARG A 21 -3.68 -21.99 10.78
C ARG A 21 -3.10 -22.66 9.54
N PHE A 22 -3.07 -21.99 8.39
CA PHE A 22 -2.68 -22.62 7.12
C PHE A 22 -1.22 -22.40 6.72
N ILE A 23 -0.58 -21.32 7.15
CA ILE A 23 0.62 -20.83 6.47
C ILE A 23 1.85 -20.80 7.40
N GLY A 24 1.72 -20.50 8.70
CA GLY A 24 2.89 -20.47 9.62
C GLY A 24 3.97 -19.43 9.26
N LEU A 25 3.69 -18.51 8.34
CA LEU A 25 4.56 -17.39 7.96
C LEU A 25 4.28 -16.14 8.82
N PRO A 26 5.22 -15.17 8.86
CA PRO A 26 5.02 -13.89 9.55
C PRO A 26 3.67 -13.25 9.23
N PRO A 27 2.95 -12.73 10.24
CA PRO A 27 1.55 -12.31 10.10
C PRO A 27 1.31 -11.23 9.03
N THR A 28 2.30 -10.39 8.75
CA THR A 28 2.24 -9.33 7.72
C THR A 28 2.17 -9.89 6.29
N ILE A 29 3.02 -10.86 5.95
CA ILE A 29 3.01 -11.51 4.62
C ILE A 29 1.70 -12.26 4.44
N GLY A 30 1.25 -12.89 5.52
CA GLY A 30 0.09 -13.72 5.53
C GLY A 30 -1.23 -13.02 5.25
N VAL A 31 -1.47 -11.89 5.92
CA VAL A 31 -2.66 -11.06 5.70
C VAL A 31 -2.66 -10.45 4.29
N MET A 32 -1.50 -10.08 3.76
CA MET A 32 -1.38 -9.55 2.39
C MET A 32 -1.78 -10.61 1.34
N VAL A 33 -1.29 -11.85 1.48
CA VAL A 33 -1.60 -12.93 0.54
C VAL A 33 -3.07 -13.33 0.60
N THR A 34 -3.68 -13.41 1.80
CA THR A 34 -5.10 -13.75 1.92
C THR A 34 -6.00 -12.65 1.36
N ALA A 35 -5.65 -11.37 1.53
CA ALA A 35 -6.36 -10.25 0.92
C ALA A 35 -6.27 -10.27 -0.62
N LEU A 36 -5.08 -10.54 -1.16
CA LEU A 36 -4.88 -10.69 -2.62
C LEU A 36 -5.66 -11.87 -3.18
N MET A 37 -5.60 -13.02 -2.53
CA MET A 37 -6.39 -14.19 -2.93
C MET A 37 -7.88 -13.91 -2.89
N PHE A 38 -8.38 -13.25 -1.84
CA PHE A 38 -9.79 -12.87 -1.75
C PHE A 38 -10.21 -11.93 -2.88
N SER A 39 -9.36 -10.95 -3.23
CA SER A 39 -9.59 -10.06 -4.38
C SER A 39 -9.64 -10.81 -5.71
N LEU A 40 -8.70 -11.74 -5.94
CA LEU A 40 -8.69 -12.60 -7.14
C LEU A 40 -9.91 -13.52 -7.20
N LEU A 41 -10.33 -14.07 -6.06
CA LEU A 41 -11.48 -14.97 -5.97
C LEU A 41 -12.78 -14.20 -6.26
N LEU A 42 -12.95 -12.99 -5.72
CA LEU A 42 -14.05 -12.09 -6.05
C LEU A 42 -14.06 -11.72 -7.54
N GLN A 43 -12.90 -11.38 -8.12
CA GLN A 43 -12.77 -11.07 -9.54
C GLN A 43 -13.12 -12.28 -10.41
N GLY A 44 -12.69 -13.49 -10.01
CA GLY A 44 -13.01 -14.74 -10.70
C GLY A 44 -14.50 -15.11 -10.62
N LEU A 45 -15.13 -14.88 -9.46
CA LEU A 45 -16.57 -15.06 -9.26
C LEU A 45 -17.40 -14.07 -10.10
N SER A 46 -16.93 -12.84 -10.28
CA SER A 46 -17.57 -11.83 -11.13
C SER A 46 -17.66 -12.31 -12.60
N PHE A 47 -16.60 -12.97 -13.09
CA PHE A 47 -16.55 -13.51 -14.46
C PHE A 47 -17.57 -14.65 -14.73
N ILE A 48 -18.05 -15.32 -13.67
CA ILE A 48 -19.01 -16.44 -13.73
C ILE A 48 -20.49 -15.97 -13.65
N GLY A 49 -20.74 -14.66 -13.53
CA GLY A 49 -22.07 -14.10 -13.82
C GLY A 49 -22.93 -13.69 -12.62
N TYR A 50 -22.34 -13.16 -11.55
CA TYR A 50 -23.08 -12.55 -10.43
C TYR A 50 -22.83 -11.03 -10.36
N PRO A 51 -23.45 -10.20 -11.24
CA PRO A 51 -23.12 -8.78 -11.39
C PRO A 51 -23.56 -7.86 -10.24
N GLY A 52 -24.23 -8.37 -9.19
CA GLY A 52 -24.78 -7.53 -8.11
C GLY A 52 -23.94 -7.44 -6.83
N LEU A 53 -22.86 -8.21 -6.71
CA LEU A 53 -22.02 -8.22 -5.50
C LEU A 53 -21.04 -7.03 -5.47
N GLU A 54 -20.57 -6.61 -6.64
CA GLU A 54 -19.55 -5.57 -6.76
C GLU A 54 -20.08 -4.19 -6.37
N GLU A 55 -21.29 -3.83 -6.81
CA GLU A 55 -21.90 -2.53 -6.49
C GLU A 55 -22.17 -2.36 -4.98
N ARG A 56 -22.63 -3.42 -4.31
CA ARG A 56 -22.84 -3.40 -2.85
C ARG A 56 -21.51 -3.24 -2.12
N VAL A 57 -20.49 -4.00 -2.50
CA VAL A 57 -19.16 -3.91 -1.88
C VAL A 57 -18.55 -2.52 -2.11
N GLN A 58 -18.69 -1.94 -3.30
CA GLN A 58 -18.21 -0.59 -3.61
C GLN A 58 -18.93 0.50 -2.78
N GLN A 59 -20.24 0.38 -2.58
CA GLN A 59 -20.99 1.33 -1.74
C GLN A 59 -20.59 1.25 -0.27
N LEU A 60 -20.27 0.06 0.26
CA LEU A 60 -19.77 -0.09 1.64
C LEU A 60 -18.36 0.48 1.80
N ILE A 61 -17.49 0.30 0.80
CA ILE A 61 -16.10 0.79 0.82
C ILE A 61 -16.05 2.31 0.63
N GLY A 62 -16.87 2.87 -0.26
CA GLY A 62 -16.91 4.30 -0.57
C GLY A 62 -17.42 5.19 0.57
N GLN A 63 -17.96 4.61 1.63
CA GLN A 63 -18.34 5.35 2.85
C GLN A 63 -17.16 5.62 3.79
N ILE A 64 -16.01 4.97 3.55
CA ILE A 64 -14.84 5.05 4.42
C ILE A 64 -13.70 5.72 3.64
N ASP A 65 -13.29 6.90 4.10
CA ASP A 65 -12.08 7.55 3.59
C ASP A 65 -10.84 6.91 4.23
N PHE A 66 -10.45 5.74 3.70
CA PHE A 66 -9.25 5.04 4.17
C PHE A 66 -8.00 5.91 4.01
N GLY A 67 -7.97 6.78 3.01
CA GLY A 67 -6.85 7.70 2.79
C GLY A 67 -6.66 8.61 3.99
N ASP A 68 -7.71 9.32 4.40
CA ASP A 68 -7.65 10.23 5.55
C ASP A 68 -7.40 9.49 6.87
N LEU A 69 -8.06 8.35 7.10
CA LEU A 69 -7.84 7.55 8.30
C LEU A 69 -6.41 7.01 8.41
N LEU A 70 -5.83 6.53 7.31
CA LEU A 70 -4.49 5.95 7.31
C LEU A 70 -3.39 7.02 7.32
N MET A 71 -3.53 8.06 6.49
CA MET A 71 -2.53 9.12 6.36
C MET A 71 -2.55 10.09 7.54
N ASN A 72 -3.73 10.55 7.97
CA ASN A 72 -3.82 11.61 8.96
C ASN A 72 -3.76 11.05 10.39
N TRP A 73 -4.43 9.93 10.65
CA TRP A 73 -4.49 9.32 11.99
C TRP A 73 -3.46 8.21 12.19
N MET A 74 -3.55 7.13 11.42
CA MET A 74 -2.80 5.90 11.72
C MET A 74 -1.28 6.09 11.62
N LEU A 75 -0.79 6.80 10.60
CA LEU A 75 0.63 7.12 10.45
C LEU A 75 1.19 7.91 11.63
N SER A 76 0.47 8.94 12.10
CA SER A 76 0.89 9.76 13.24
C SER A 76 1.06 8.91 14.51
N PHE A 77 0.10 8.02 14.78
CA PHE A 77 0.20 7.07 15.90
C PHE A 77 1.32 6.04 15.73
N LEU A 78 1.54 5.54 14.51
CA LEU A 78 2.63 4.60 14.21
C LEU A 78 4.02 5.24 14.35
N LEU A 79 4.18 6.50 13.94
CA LEU A 79 5.42 7.25 14.12
C LEU A 79 5.71 7.51 15.61
N PHE A 80 4.68 7.81 16.39
CA PHE A 80 4.80 7.93 17.85
C PHE A 80 5.15 6.59 18.51
N ALA A 81 4.47 5.50 18.14
CA ALA A 81 4.74 4.16 18.65
C ALA A 81 6.17 3.69 18.28
N GLY A 82 6.61 3.99 17.05
CA GLY A 82 7.97 3.73 16.61
C GLY A 82 9.01 4.50 17.42
N ALA A 83 8.74 5.77 17.74
CA ALA A 83 9.62 6.57 18.61
C ALA A 83 9.65 6.07 20.06
N LEU A 84 8.56 5.50 20.59
CA LEU A 84 8.47 4.99 21.96
C LEU A 84 9.19 3.63 22.12
N HIS A 85 9.17 2.77 21.10
CA HIS A 85 9.93 1.51 21.09
C HIS A 85 11.46 1.75 21.02
N VAL A 86 11.89 2.94 20.59
CA VAL A 86 13.30 3.27 20.39
C VAL A 86 13.97 3.69 21.70
N ASN A 87 14.99 2.94 22.11
CA ASN A 87 15.78 3.26 23.31
C ASN A 87 16.55 4.59 23.12
N LEU A 88 16.09 5.63 23.80
CA LEU A 88 16.68 6.97 23.78
C LEU A 88 18.15 7.00 24.23
N ASN A 89 18.57 6.03 25.06
CA ASN A 89 19.93 5.91 25.55
C ASN A 89 20.92 5.49 24.44
N ASP A 90 20.54 4.54 23.59
CA ASP A 90 21.36 4.10 22.44
C ASP A 90 21.40 5.14 21.32
N LEU A 91 20.29 5.87 21.12
CA LEU A 91 20.20 6.96 20.16
C LEU A 91 21.19 8.10 20.44
N ARG A 92 21.41 8.42 21.72
CA ARG A 92 22.32 9.51 22.09
C ARG A 92 23.77 9.20 21.70
N SER A 93 24.18 7.92 21.80
CA SER A 93 25.51 7.45 21.41
C SER A 93 25.70 7.46 19.88
N HIS A 94 24.65 7.15 19.11
CA HIS A 94 24.71 6.99 17.64
C HIS A 94 23.93 8.07 16.86
N ARG A 95 23.71 9.25 17.45
CA ARG A 95 22.93 10.35 16.84
C ARG A 95 23.47 10.84 15.49
N TRP A 96 24.79 10.81 15.31
CA TRP A 96 25.44 11.26 14.07
C TRP A 96 25.20 10.29 12.90
N PRO A 97 25.45 8.97 13.05
CA PRO A 97 25.08 7.99 12.03
C PRO A 97 23.60 8.02 11.64
N ILE A 98 22.70 8.05 12.62
CA ILE A 98 21.24 8.02 12.36
C ILE A 98 20.81 9.29 11.61
N GLY A 99 21.30 10.45 12.02
CA GLY A 99 21.00 11.72 11.35
C GLY A 99 21.52 11.78 9.90
N LEU A 100 22.73 11.27 9.66
CA LEU A 100 23.29 11.16 8.31
C LEU A 100 22.50 10.17 7.44
N LEU A 101 22.12 9.00 7.98
CA LEU A 101 21.31 8.02 7.25
C LEU A 101 19.92 8.58 6.90
N ALA A 102 19.28 9.25 7.85
CA ALA A 102 17.94 9.81 7.66
C ALA A 102 17.91 10.99 6.68
N THR A 103 19.00 11.76 6.56
CA THR A 103 19.06 12.92 5.66
C THR A 103 19.68 12.56 4.32
N PHE A 104 20.98 12.23 4.31
CA PHE A 104 21.70 11.88 3.08
C PHE A 104 21.19 10.59 2.46
N GLY A 105 20.87 9.56 3.27
CA GLY A 105 20.32 8.31 2.75
C GLY A 105 18.97 8.50 2.07
N VAL A 106 18.07 9.28 2.65
CA VAL A 106 16.75 9.57 2.04
C VAL A 106 16.90 10.46 0.80
N LEU A 107 17.76 11.49 0.83
CA LEU A 107 18.01 12.35 -0.33
C LEU A 107 18.56 11.54 -1.52
N ILE A 108 19.56 10.70 -1.27
CA ILE A 108 20.17 9.84 -2.30
C ILE A 108 19.13 8.81 -2.78
N ALA A 109 18.39 8.16 -1.87
CA ALA A 109 17.36 7.20 -2.26
C ALA A 109 16.27 7.85 -3.13
N THR A 110 15.83 9.05 -2.78
CA THR A 110 14.81 9.79 -3.54
C THR A 110 15.33 10.18 -4.92
N ALA A 111 16.56 10.68 -5.02
CA ALA A 111 17.18 11.04 -6.29
C ALA A 111 17.41 9.81 -7.19
N VAL A 112 17.91 8.71 -6.63
CA VAL A 112 18.18 7.46 -7.36
C VAL A 112 16.88 6.79 -7.80
N ILE A 113 15.93 6.58 -6.89
CA ILE A 113 14.65 5.96 -7.22
C ILE A 113 13.86 6.85 -8.18
N GLY A 114 13.85 8.17 -7.97
CA GLY A 114 13.17 9.12 -8.84
C GLY A 114 13.75 9.15 -10.26
N SER A 115 15.08 9.20 -10.40
CA SER A 115 15.74 9.16 -11.72
C SER A 115 15.56 7.82 -12.41
N LEU A 116 15.74 6.69 -11.70
CA LEU A 116 15.49 5.35 -12.25
C LEU A 116 14.04 5.19 -12.70
N ALA A 117 13.08 5.62 -11.89
CA ALA A 117 11.67 5.59 -12.26
C ALA A 117 11.42 6.41 -13.53
N TYR A 118 12.00 7.60 -13.66
CA TYR A 118 11.87 8.42 -14.87
C TYR A 118 12.39 7.68 -16.13
N TYR A 119 13.58 7.09 -16.06
CA TYR A 119 14.13 6.32 -17.18
C TYR A 119 13.33 5.06 -17.50
N ILE A 120 12.88 4.33 -16.47
CA ILE A 120 12.05 3.14 -16.65
C ILE A 120 10.70 3.52 -17.26
N PHE A 121 10.03 4.58 -16.79
CA PHE A 121 8.78 5.05 -17.37
C PHE A 121 8.95 5.49 -18.82
N ALA A 122 10.07 6.15 -19.17
CA ALA A 122 10.39 6.49 -20.55
C ALA A 122 10.57 5.24 -21.44
N LEU A 123 11.28 4.22 -20.95
CA LEU A 123 11.49 2.97 -21.68
C LEU A 123 10.22 2.11 -21.77
N VAL A 124 9.47 1.99 -20.69
CA VAL A 124 8.19 1.26 -20.65
C VAL A 124 7.17 1.95 -21.55
N CYS A 125 7.11 3.29 -21.58
CA CYS A 125 6.26 4.02 -22.52
C CYS A 125 6.67 3.75 -23.98
N ALA A 126 7.96 3.64 -24.29
CA ALA A 126 8.41 3.28 -25.64
C ALA A 126 8.11 1.82 -26.01
N VAL A 127 8.21 0.87 -25.07
CA VAL A 127 8.08 -0.58 -25.32
C VAL A 127 6.64 -1.07 -25.24
N VAL A 128 5.88 -0.70 -24.21
CA VAL A 128 4.49 -1.14 -24.00
C VAL A 128 3.53 -0.49 -25.00
N PHE A 129 3.75 0.79 -25.33
CA PHE A 129 2.88 1.52 -26.26
C PHE A 129 3.02 1.02 -27.71
N ARG A 130 4.15 0.38 -28.06
CA ARG A 130 4.34 -0.29 -29.35
C ARG A 130 3.48 -1.54 -29.50
N TRP A 131 3.08 -2.19 -28.40
CA TRP A 131 2.43 -3.50 -28.42
C TRP A 131 0.91 -3.49 -28.17
N LEU A 132 0.33 -2.48 -27.50
CA LEU A 132 -1.04 -2.62 -26.97
C LEU A 132 -2.13 -1.60 -27.40
N TRP A 133 -1.84 -0.37 -27.88
CA TRP A 133 -2.92 0.63 -28.01
C TRP A 133 -2.56 1.88 -28.87
N PRO A 134 -3.44 2.39 -29.77
CA PRO A 134 -3.17 3.56 -30.62
C PRO A 134 -3.62 4.94 -30.06
N TRP A 135 -3.82 5.12 -28.73
CA TRP A 135 -4.29 6.41 -28.18
C TRP A 135 -3.19 7.32 -27.62
N PRO A 136 -3.20 8.63 -27.93
CA PRO A 136 -2.04 9.51 -27.84
C PRO A 136 -1.44 9.69 -26.42
N CYS A 137 -0.11 9.67 -26.38
CA CYS A 137 0.78 9.94 -25.24
C CYS A 137 0.65 11.37 -24.67
N ARG A 138 -0.49 11.73 -24.09
CA ARG A 138 -0.70 13.07 -23.49
C ARG A 138 -0.38 13.14 -21.99
N TRP A 139 -0.37 12.00 -21.29
CA TRP A 139 -0.21 11.94 -19.82
C TRP A 139 1.23 12.08 -19.30
N VAL A 140 2.26 11.75 -20.10
CA VAL A 140 3.65 11.89 -19.65
C VAL A 140 4.14 13.34 -19.68
N ARG A 141 3.57 14.17 -20.57
CA ARG A 141 3.99 15.57 -20.73
C ARG A 141 3.42 16.51 -19.66
N SER A 142 2.37 16.09 -18.94
CA SER A 142 1.77 16.88 -17.85
C SER A 142 2.49 16.74 -16.51
N VAL A 143 3.28 15.67 -16.29
CA VAL A 143 4.01 15.45 -15.02
C VAL A 143 5.32 16.23 -14.98
N THR A 144 5.89 16.60 -16.12
CA THR A 144 7.13 17.39 -16.22
C THR A 144 6.93 18.91 -16.26
N CYS A 145 5.69 19.41 -16.13
CA CYS A 145 5.34 20.83 -16.27
C CYS A 145 4.60 21.43 -15.06
N CYS A 146 4.77 20.84 -13.87
CA CYS A 146 4.49 21.49 -12.58
C CYS A 146 5.76 21.48 -11.74
#